data_AF-A0A1V5LDQ3-F1
#
_entry.id   AF-A0A1V5LDQ3-F1
#
_cell.length_a   1.000
_cell.length_b   1.000
_cell.length_c   1.000
_cell.angle_alpha   90.00
_cell.angle_beta   90.00
_cell.angle_gamma   90.00
#
_symmetry.space_group_name_H-M   'P 1'
#
loop_
_entity.id
_entity.type
_entity.pdbx_description
1 polymer ?
#
loop_
_entity_poly.entity_id
_entity_poly.type
_entity_poly.pdbx_seq_one_letter_code
_entity_poly.pdbx_strand_id
1 'polypeptide(L)'
;MSQRVVQYGKVMLFLSFALVAGLFISQRMLEAHDTDEPVLSIDQLAEQNALQYVDGDELREKLEEKIRRADQEKELIALNSREGKLFIQGSGRKGHPVALLAAGKICGIDARGHILTLEEGKPVPDLPVITGPGLRFNSKSNRLDGYFFNQAMELIDEVDNRSDLLSRQLSEVYCDPELGLVAYFSQTGMLPVLLGQDDLKAKARNLDLFFSELGPSTLMGQIRCLDARLASQIIVKKKS
;
A
#
# COMPACT_ATOMS: atom_id res chain seq x y z
N MET A 1 11.06 -45.44 24.53
CA MET A 1 10.32 -45.33 23.25
C MET A 1 9.04 -44.46 23.32
N SER A 2 8.52 -44.08 24.49
CA SER A 2 7.19 -43.43 24.63
C SER A 2 7.12 -41.92 24.33
N GLN A 3 8.23 -41.17 24.35
CA GLN A 3 8.19 -39.70 24.17
C GLN A 3 8.06 -39.25 22.70
N ARG A 4 8.60 -40.00 21.74
CA ARG A 4 8.51 -39.64 20.32
C ARG A 4 7.08 -39.77 19.79
N VAL A 5 6.33 -40.78 20.24
CA VAL A 5 4.94 -41.03 19.81
C VAL A 5 4.00 -39.89 20.23
N VAL A 6 4.19 -39.32 21.42
CA VAL A 6 3.39 -38.18 21.92
C VAL A 6 3.68 -36.90 21.12
N GLN A 7 4.92 -36.71 20.68
CA GLN A 7 5.31 -35.55 19.88
C GLN A 7 4.75 -35.62 18.46
N TYR A 8 4.76 -36.80 17.82
CA TYR A 8 4.08 -37.03 16.54
C TYR A 8 2.57 -36.87 16.63
N GLY A 9 1.95 -37.30 17.74
CA GLY A 9 0.52 -37.10 17.99
C GLY A 9 0.13 -35.62 18.05
N LYS A 10 0.93 -34.77 18.70
CA LYS A 10 0.69 -33.33 18.74
C LYS A 10 0.85 -32.68 17.36
N VAL A 11 1.90 -33.03 16.60
CA VAL A 11 2.13 -32.49 15.26
C VAL A 11 0.98 -32.87 14.31
N MET A 12 0.51 -34.12 14.37
CA MET A 12 -0.65 -34.56 13.57
C MET A 12 -1.94 -33.86 13.97
N LEU A 13 -2.13 -33.55 15.25
CA LEU A 13 -3.31 -32.83 15.75
C LEU A 13 -3.32 -31.35 15.32
N PHE A 14 -2.15 -30.70 15.32
CA PHE A 14 -2.01 -29.34 14.75
C PHE A 14 -2.21 -29.33 13.24
N LEU A 15 -1.70 -30.33 12.52
CA LEU A 15 -1.84 -30.42 11.06
C LEU A 15 -3.29 -30.66 10.64
N SER A 16 -4.02 -31.50 11.39
CA SER A 16 -5.45 -31.72 11.17
C SER A 16 -6.29 -30.50 11.55
N PHE A 17 -5.96 -29.80 12.64
CA PHE A 17 -6.64 -28.55 12.98
C PHE A 17 -6.40 -27.44 11.93
N ALA A 18 -5.17 -27.29 11.44
CA ALA A 18 -4.85 -26.34 10.37
C ALA A 18 -5.57 -26.67 9.06
N LEU A 19 -5.71 -27.96 8.74
CA LEU A 19 -6.42 -28.43 7.55
C LEU A 19 -7.94 -28.18 7.66
N VAL A 20 -8.53 -28.40 8.84
CA VAL A 20 -9.94 -28.08 9.11
C VAL A 20 -10.19 -26.56 9.08
N ALA A 21 -9.29 -25.76 9.67
CA ALA A 21 -9.39 -24.30 9.62
C ALA A 21 -9.26 -23.77 8.19
N GLY A 22 -8.33 -24.31 7.39
CA GLY A 22 -8.19 -23.98 5.97
C GLY A 22 -9.42 -24.34 5.15
N LEU A 23 -10.01 -25.52 5.38
CA LEU A 23 -11.28 -25.92 4.74
C LEU A 23 -12.44 -25.02 5.16
N PHE A 24 -12.50 -24.61 6.42
CA PHE A 24 -13.57 -23.75 6.93
C PHE A 24 -13.48 -22.33 6.36
N ILE A 25 -12.27 -21.76 6.25
CA ILE A 25 -12.02 -20.48 5.59
C ILE A 25 -12.35 -20.57 4.11
N SER A 26 -11.97 -21.67 3.45
CA SER A 26 -12.29 -21.91 2.04
C SER A 26 -13.80 -22.05 1.80
N GLN A 27 -14.55 -22.73 2.70
CA GLN A 27 -16.00 -22.81 2.61
C GLN A 27 -16.66 -21.45 2.83
N ARG A 28 -16.18 -20.66 3.79
CA ARG A 28 -16.69 -19.30 4.02
C ARG A 28 -16.41 -18.35 2.85
N MET A 29 -15.25 -18.51 2.20
CA MET A 29 -14.91 -17.81 0.95
C MET A 29 -15.81 -18.24 -0.21
N LEU A 30 -16.14 -19.54 -0.32
CA LEU A 30 -17.08 -20.06 -1.34
C LEU A 30 -18.51 -19.57 -1.10
N GLU A 31 -19.01 -19.63 0.14
CA GLU A 31 -20.35 -19.14 0.51
C GLU A 31 -20.48 -17.62 0.33
N ALA A 32 -19.38 -16.87 0.49
CA ALA A 32 -19.36 -15.43 0.23
C ALA A 32 -19.37 -15.06 -1.26
N HIS A 33 -19.20 -16.05 -2.16
CA HIS A 33 -19.16 -15.86 -3.61
C HIS A 33 -20.36 -16.44 -4.36
N ASP A 34 -21.47 -16.75 -3.68
CA ASP A 34 -22.70 -17.25 -4.30
C ASP A 34 -23.51 -16.13 -5.01
N THR A 35 -22.88 -15.52 -6.01
CA THR A 35 -23.54 -14.76 -7.07
C THR A 35 -23.25 -15.48 -8.38
N ASP A 36 -24.33 -15.90 -9.06
CA ASP A 36 -24.41 -16.68 -10.30
C ASP A 36 -23.41 -16.29 -11.40
N GLU A 37 -22.15 -16.73 -11.31
CA GLU A 37 -21.24 -16.76 -12.46
C GLU A 37 -20.69 -18.18 -12.66
N PRO A 38 -20.60 -18.66 -13.92
CA PRO A 38 -20.23 -20.04 -14.22
C PRO A 38 -18.79 -20.31 -13.77
N VAL A 39 -18.62 -21.34 -12.93
CA VAL A 39 -17.31 -21.79 -12.44
C VAL A 39 -16.51 -22.38 -13.61
N LEU A 40 -15.60 -21.57 -14.16
CA LEU A 40 -14.56 -22.00 -15.09
C LEU A 40 -13.51 -22.82 -14.32
N SER A 41 -13.00 -23.90 -14.93
CA SER A 41 -11.94 -24.69 -14.31
C SER A 41 -10.67 -23.85 -14.14
N ILE A 42 -9.81 -24.18 -13.15
CA ILE A 42 -8.55 -23.46 -12.91
C ILE A 42 -7.68 -23.37 -14.18
N ASP A 43 -7.71 -24.43 -15.01
CA ASP A 43 -7.01 -24.45 -16.30
C ASP A 43 -7.66 -23.52 -17.33
N GLN A 44 -8.99 -23.41 -17.36
CA GLN A 44 -9.71 -22.46 -18.22
C GLN A 44 -9.53 -21.00 -17.75
N LEU A 45 -9.46 -20.77 -16.44
CA LEU A 45 -9.13 -19.46 -15.86
C LEU A 45 -7.69 -19.07 -16.18
N ALA A 46 -6.76 -20.03 -16.16
CA ALA A 46 -5.38 -19.80 -16.55
C ALA A 46 -5.25 -19.52 -18.05
N GLU A 47 -5.99 -20.22 -18.92
CA GLU A 47 -6.01 -19.96 -20.37
C GLU A 47 -6.69 -18.62 -20.73
N GLN A 48 -7.81 -18.27 -20.09
CA GLN A 48 -8.46 -16.97 -20.30
C GLN A 48 -7.59 -15.81 -19.80
N ASN A 49 -6.95 -15.94 -18.64
CA ASN A 49 -6.06 -14.91 -18.11
C ASN A 49 -4.69 -14.87 -18.81
N ALA A 50 -4.22 -15.99 -19.38
CA ALA A 50 -3.03 -16.03 -20.23
C ALA A 50 -3.27 -15.36 -21.60
N LEU A 51 -4.50 -15.42 -22.12
CA LEU A 51 -4.92 -14.64 -23.30
C LEU A 51 -5.19 -13.16 -22.98
N GLN A 52 -5.33 -12.83 -21.70
CA GLN A 52 -5.40 -11.46 -21.18
C GLN A 52 -4.03 -10.94 -20.70
N TYR A 53 -2.94 -11.56 -21.14
CA TYR A 53 -1.62 -10.92 -21.19
C TYR A 53 -1.62 -9.90 -22.34
N VAL A 54 -2.46 -8.86 -22.18
CA VAL A 54 -2.31 -7.62 -22.93
C VAL A 54 -0.95 -7.07 -22.52
N ASP A 55 -0.10 -6.83 -23.50
CA ASP A 55 1.27 -6.35 -23.34
C ASP A 55 1.31 -5.28 -22.24
N GLY A 56 1.95 -5.62 -21.11
CA GLY A 56 1.93 -4.78 -19.90
C GLY A 56 2.48 -3.38 -20.16
N ASP A 57 3.26 -3.24 -21.23
CA ASP A 57 3.82 -1.99 -21.68
C ASP A 57 2.76 -1.09 -22.37
N GLU A 58 1.77 -1.63 -23.09
CA GLU A 58 0.73 -0.81 -23.75
C GLU A 58 -0.29 -0.23 -22.75
N LEU A 59 -0.65 -0.99 -21.72
CA LEU A 59 -1.50 -0.53 -20.62
C LEU A 59 -0.77 0.49 -19.74
N ARG A 60 0.53 0.27 -19.48
CA ARG A 60 1.39 1.25 -18.80
C ARG A 60 1.51 2.54 -19.61
N GLU A 61 1.75 2.45 -20.91
CA GLU A 61 1.89 3.61 -21.78
C GLU A 61 0.59 4.43 -21.83
N LYS A 62 -0.58 3.78 -21.94
CA LYS A 62 -1.89 4.46 -21.88
C LYS A 62 -2.16 5.12 -20.52
N LEU A 63 -1.74 4.50 -19.43
CA LEU A 63 -1.92 5.03 -18.07
C LEU A 63 -0.95 6.17 -17.77
N GLU A 64 0.31 6.03 -18.18
CA GLU A 64 1.32 7.11 -18.16
C GLU A 64 0.87 8.29 -19.01
N GLU A 65 0.27 8.05 -20.19
CA GLU A 65 -0.25 9.12 -21.02
C GLU A 65 -1.46 9.81 -20.38
N LYS A 66 -2.34 9.06 -19.69
CA LYS A 66 -3.47 9.60 -18.94
C LYS A 66 -3.01 10.45 -17.75
N ILE A 67 -2.01 9.98 -17.00
CA ILE A 67 -1.38 10.72 -15.89
C ILE A 67 -0.69 11.97 -16.43
N ARG A 68 0.09 11.85 -17.51
CA ARG A 68 0.80 12.97 -18.13
C ARG A 68 -0.17 14.04 -18.62
N ARG A 69 -1.28 13.67 -19.28
CA ARG A 69 -2.31 14.62 -19.73
C ARG A 69 -2.99 15.31 -18.53
N ALA A 70 -3.38 14.56 -17.51
CA ALA A 70 -4.00 15.11 -16.29
C ALA A 70 -3.06 16.07 -15.53
N ASP A 71 -1.75 15.77 -15.52
CA ASP A 71 -0.73 16.59 -14.88
C ASP A 71 -0.40 17.85 -15.71
N GLN A 72 -0.33 17.73 -17.04
CA GLN A 72 -0.05 18.84 -17.96
C GLN A 72 -1.19 19.87 -18.01
N GLU A 73 -2.46 19.43 -18.01
CA GLU A 73 -3.63 20.32 -18.01
C GLU A 73 -3.72 21.18 -16.74
N LYS A 74 -3.11 20.72 -15.63
CA LYS A 74 -3.14 21.40 -14.32
C LYS A 74 -1.91 22.25 -14.04
N GLU A 75 -0.99 22.42 -14.99
CA GLU A 75 0.31 23.09 -14.80
C GLU A 75 1.08 22.55 -13.58
N LEU A 76 1.05 21.22 -13.40
CA LEU A 76 1.73 20.59 -12.29
C LEU A 76 3.24 20.56 -12.50
N ILE A 77 3.97 20.90 -11.45
CA ILE A 77 5.43 20.89 -11.43
C ILE A 77 5.89 19.71 -10.58
N ALA A 78 6.92 19.01 -11.05
CA ALA A 78 7.53 17.94 -10.27
C ALA A 78 8.15 18.50 -8.97
N LEU A 79 7.85 17.88 -7.83
CA LEU A 79 8.29 18.39 -6.54
C LEU A 79 9.82 18.40 -6.38
N ASN A 80 10.50 17.47 -7.07
CA ASN A 80 11.96 17.37 -7.08
C ASN A 80 12.65 18.42 -7.97
N SER A 81 11.89 19.21 -8.74
CA SER A 81 12.43 20.29 -9.57
C SER A 81 12.96 21.45 -8.71
N ARG A 82 13.72 22.36 -9.33
CA ARG A 82 14.22 23.56 -8.65
C ARG A 82 13.06 24.42 -8.14
N GLU A 83 12.04 24.60 -8.97
CA GLU A 83 10.84 25.36 -8.67
C GLU A 83 10.10 24.73 -7.49
N GLY A 84 9.87 23.41 -7.51
CA GLY A 84 9.23 22.67 -6.41
C GLY A 84 9.96 22.85 -5.07
N LYS A 85 11.29 22.79 -5.07
CA LYS A 85 12.11 23.02 -3.86
C LYS A 85 11.98 24.44 -3.32
N LEU A 86 11.98 25.46 -4.20
CA LEU A 86 11.77 26.86 -3.80
C LEU A 86 10.39 27.07 -3.18
N PHE A 87 9.35 26.40 -3.70
CA PHE A 87 8.02 26.45 -3.12
C PHE A 87 7.95 25.84 -1.72
N ILE A 88 8.59 24.69 -1.49
CA ILE A 88 8.62 24.07 -0.15
C ILE A 88 9.30 25.01 0.87
N GLN A 89 10.32 25.77 0.45
CA GLN A 89 10.98 26.75 1.30
C GLN A 89 10.08 27.96 1.62
N GLY A 90 9.31 28.45 0.64
CA GLY A 90 8.41 29.60 0.81
C GLY A 90 7.03 29.28 1.39
N SER A 91 6.62 28.01 1.40
CA SER A 91 5.31 27.58 1.89
C SER A 91 5.34 27.35 3.40
N GLY A 92 4.63 28.18 4.14
CA GLY A 92 4.52 28.04 5.59
C GLY A 92 3.17 28.50 6.10
N ARG A 93 2.26 27.55 6.26
CA ARG A 93 0.96 27.76 6.91
C ARG A 93 0.93 27.04 8.25
N LYS A 94 0.17 27.59 9.19
CA LYS A 94 -0.17 26.89 10.45
C LYS A 94 -1.39 26.00 10.20
N GLY A 95 -1.43 24.84 10.84
CA GLY A 95 -2.51 23.88 10.71
C GLY A 95 -2.19 22.56 11.41
N HIS A 96 -3.07 21.58 11.24
CA HIS A 96 -2.88 20.23 11.75
C HIS A 96 -2.43 19.32 10.60
N PRO A 97 -1.22 18.76 10.65
CA PRO A 97 -0.78 17.82 9.63
C PRO A 97 -1.51 16.49 9.79
N VAL A 98 -1.84 15.87 8.66
CA VAL A 98 -2.35 14.48 8.58
C VAL A 98 -1.29 13.52 8.07
N ALA A 99 -0.25 14.06 7.43
CA ALA A 99 0.93 13.33 7.01
C ALA A 99 2.15 14.25 7.00
N LEU A 100 3.34 13.66 6.89
CA LEU A 100 4.59 14.37 6.69
C LEU A 100 5.00 14.29 5.22
N LEU A 101 5.72 15.29 4.73
CA LEU A 101 6.29 15.32 3.40
C LEU A 101 7.81 15.44 3.52
N ALA A 102 8.54 14.47 2.95
CA ALA A 102 10.00 14.54 2.86
C ALA A 102 10.43 14.95 1.43
N ALA A 103 10.74 16.23 1.26
CA ALA A 103 11.14 16.81 -0.02
C ALA A 103 12.30 17.80 0.15
N GLY A 104 13.44 17.30 0.65
CA GLY A 104 14.62 18.11 1.01
C GLY A 104 14.57 18.74 2.40
N LYS A 105 13.37 18.92 2.97
CA LYS A 105 13.11 19.10 4.41
C LYS A 105 11.85 18.33 4.78
N ILE A 106 11.68 18.03 6.07
CA ILE A 106 10.44 17.47 6.60
C ILE A 106 9.47 18.63 6.86
N CYS A 107 8.27 18.53 6.29
CA CYS A 107 7.18 19.47 6.51
C CYS A 107 5.86 18.72 6.74
N GLY A 108 4.90 19.37 7.37
CA GLY A 108 3.56 18.80 7.53
C GLY A 108 2.73 19.03 6.27
N ILE A 109 1.74 18.18 6.02
CA ILE A 109 0.74 18.41 4.98
C ILE A 109 -0.67 18.22 5.54
N ASP A 110 -1.60 19.09 5.15
CA ASP A 110 -3.02 18.92 5.46
C ASP A 110 -3.72 17.98 4.46
N ALA A 111 -4.94 17.54 4.78
CA ALA A 111 -5.73 16.66 3.92
C ALA A 111 -6.06 17.24 2.53
N ARG A 112 -5.82 18.53 2.31
CA ARG A 112 -6.04 19.23 1.04
C ARG A 112 -4.74 19.44 0.26
N GLY A 113 -3.60 18.94 0.76
CA GLY A 113 -2.29 19.07 0.14
C GLY A 113 -1.55 20.38 0.42
N HIS A 114 -2.01 21.20 1.38
CA HIS A 114 -1.25 22.38 1.76
C HIS A 114 -0.05 22.00 2.61
N ILE A 115 1.11 22.57 2.26
CA ILE A 115 2.34 22.41 3.03
C ILE A 115 2.27 23.31 4.28
N LEU A 116 2.48 22.69 5.43
CA LEU A 116 2.46 23.28 6.76
C LEU A 116 3.88 23.35 7.32
N THR A 117 4.16 24.43 8.06
CA THR A 117 5.40 24.55 8.82
C THR A 117 5.24 23.79 10.14
N LEU A 118 6.18 22.90 10.44
CA LEU A 118 6.28 22.27 11.75
C LEU A 118 6.87 23.28 12.74
N GLU A 119 6.36 23.29 13.98
CA GLU A 119 6.83 24.23 15.00
C GLU A 119 8.25 23.86 15.47
N GLU A 120 9.16 24.82 15.38
CA GLU A 120 10.53 24.64 15.85
C GLU A 120 10.58 24.33 17.34
N GLY A 121 11.44 23.37 17.73
CA GLY A 121 11.61 22.95 19.12
C GLY A 121 10.53 22.00 19.65
N LYS A 122 9.51 21.66 18.85
CA LYS A 122 8.57 20.58 19.19
C LYS A 122 8.98 19.25 18.55
N PRO A 123 8.63 18.11 19.18
CA PRO A 123 8.78 16.81 18.54
C PRO A 123 8.03 16.76 17.22
N VAL A 124 8.63 16.13 16.21
CA VAL A 124 7.94 15.82 14.94
C VAL A 124 6.79 14.86 15.26
N PRO A 125 5.57 15.11 14.78
CA PRO A 125 4.44 14.23 15.04
C PRO A 125 4.66 12.85 14.40
N ASP A 126 4.19 11.80 15.06
CA ASP A 126 4.23 10.43 14.57
C ASP A 126 3.11 10.24 13.54
N LEU A 127 3.43 10.52 12.28
CA LEU A 127 2.52 10.51 11.14
C LEU A 127 3.22 9.86 9.94
N PRO A 128 2.47 9.21 9.02
CA PRO A 128 3.05 8.62 7.83
C PRO A 128 3.75 9.68 6.98
N VAL A 129 4.91 9.31 6.44
CA VAL A 129 5.70 10.17 5.54
C VAL A 129 5.33 9.88 4.09
N ILE A 130 5.07 10.91 3.30
CA ILE A 130 4.88 10.80 1.85
C ILE A 130 6.17 11.25 1.15
N THR A 131 6.65 10.43 0.23
CA THR A 131 7.91 10.63 -0.50
C THR A 131 7.80 10.20 -1.95
N GLY A 132 8.84 10.44 -2.75
CA GLY A 132 9.00 9.85 -4.08
C GLY A 132 8.88 10.80 -5.27
N PRO A 133 9.40 10.38 -6.45
CA PRO A 133 9.47 11.20 -7.65
C PRO A 133 8.12 11.40 -8.34
N GLY A 134 7.08 10.65 -7.96
CA GLY A 134 5.72 10.79 -8.47
C GLY A 134 4.98 12.01 -7.94
N LEU A 135 5.50 12.67 -6.90
CA LEU A 135 4.84 13.83 -6.30
C LEU A 135 4.88 15.05 -7.21
N ARG A 136 3.75 15.76 -7.22
CA ARG A 136 3.52 16.94 -8.04
C ARG A 136 2.95 18.08 -7.20
N PHE A 137 3.18 19.29 -7.66
CA PHE A 137 2.73 20.51 -7.01
C PHE A 137 2.01 21.39 -8.02
N ASN A 138 0.88 21.94 -7.60
CA ASN A 138 0.12 22.91 -8.39
C ASN A 138 0.51 24.33 -7.98
N SER A 139 1.17 25.05 -8.89
CA SER A 139 1.64 26.43 -8.67
C SER A 139 0.51 27.44 -8.46
N LYS A 140 -0.65 27.24 -9.10
CA LYS A 140 -1.82 28.14 -9.00
C LYS A 140 -2.52 28.00 -7.65
N SER A 141 -2.75 26.77 -7.19
CA SER A 141 -3.43 26.51 -5.93
C SER A 141 -2.50 26.43 -4.71
N ASN A 142 -1.18 26.45 -4.94
CA ASN A 142 -0.15 26.36 -3.90
C ASN A 142 -0.34 25.16 -2.96
N ARG A 143 -0.52 23.97 -3.54
CA ARG A 143 -0.71 22.69 -2.84
C ARG A 143 -0.12 21.53 -3.64
N LEU A 144 0.18 20.44 -2.94
CA LEU A 144 0.36 19.15 -3.58
C LEU A 144 -0.95 18.75 -4.26
N ASP A 145 -0.83 18.22 -5.46
CA ASP A 145 -1.92 17.73 -6.29
C ASP A 145 -1.32 16.66 -7.20
N GLY A 146 -2.13 16.09 -8.09
CA GLY A 146 -1.71 15.04 -9.00
C GLY A 146 -2.08 13.65 -8.50
N TYR A 147 -2.03 12.69 -9.42
CA TYR A 147 -2.58 11.36 -9.22
C TYR A 147 -1.99 10.65 -8.00
N PHE A 148 -0.66 10.58 -7.90
CA PHE A 148 0.01 9.85 -6.82
C PHE A 148 -0.20 10.45 -5.44
N PHE A 149 -0.23 11.79 -5.33
CA PHE A 149 -0.54 12.44 -4.06
C PHE A 149 -1.94 12.07 -3.59
N ASN A 150 -2.94 12.15 -4.48
CA ASN A 150 -4.32 11.82 -4.15
C ASN A 150 -4.47 10.34 -3.76
N GLN A 151 -3.80 9.43 -4.48
CA GLN A 151 -3.78 8.01 -4.14
C GLN A 151 -3.11 7.76 -2.78
N ALA A 152 -1.99 8.43 -2.48
CA ALA A 152 -1.33 8.29 -1.18
C ALA A 152 -2.23 8.76 -0.03
N MET A 153 -2.95 9.87 -0.21
CA MET A 153 -3.90 10.39 0.78
C MET A 153 -5.11 9.45 0.95
N GLU A 154 -5.62 8.89 -0.14
CA GLU A 154 -6.70 7.89 -0.09
C GLU A 154 -6.26 6.63 0.66
N LEU A 155 -5.03 6.15 0.45
CA LEU A 155 -4.48 5.02 1.19
C LEU A 155 -4.38 5.31 2.69
N ILE A 156 -3.88 6.50 3.07
CA ILE A 156 -3.76 6.89 4.48
C ILE A 156 -5.14 6.93 5.14
N ASP A 157 -6.13 7.54 4.48
CA ASP A 157 -7.50 7.60 4.99
C ASP A 157 -8.15 6.21 5.09
N GLU A 158 -7.97 5.34 4.08
CA GLU A 158 -8.48 3.97 4.15
C GLU A 158 -7.80 3.17 5.27
N VAL A 159 -6.51 3.34 5.50
CA VAL A 159 -5.79 2.67 6.60
C VAL A 159 -6.26 3.19 7.97
N ASP A 160 -6.38 4.51 8.13
CA ASP A 160 -6.83 5.15 9.38
C ASP A 160 -8.25 4.74 9.75
N ASN A 161 -9.15 4.65 8.78
CA ASN A 161 -10.54 4.24 9.00
C ASN A 161 -10.72 2.73 9.23
N ARG A 162 -9.69 1.92 8.98
CA ARG A 162 -9.76 0.44 9.11
C ARG A 162 -9.36 -0.04 10.48
N SER A 163 -8.13 0.24 10.91
CA SER A 163 -7.66 -0.21 12.21
C SER A 163 -6.54 0.67 12.77
N ASP A 164 -6.63 0.98 14.06
CA ASP A 164 -5.60 1.71 14.81
C ASP A 164 -4.23 1.01 14.72
N LEU A 165 -4.22 -0.32 14.61
CA LEU A 165 -2.99 -1.09 14.50
C LEU A 165 -2.33 -0.88 13.14
N LEU A 166 -3.08 -0.96 12.06
CA LEU A 166 -2.56 -0.77 10.71
C LEU A 166 -2.09 0.68 10.50
N SER A 167 -2.86 1.65 10.99
CA SER A 167 -2.52 3.08 10.97
C SER A 167 -1.19 3.37 11.67
N ARG A 168 -1.00 2.87 12.89
CA ARG A 168 0.28 3.06 13.63
C ARG A 168 1.47 2.36 12.99
N GLN A 169 1.22 1.36 12.15
CA GLN A 169 2.28 0.65 11.46
C GLN A 169 2.68 1.34 10.15
N LEU A 170 1.76 2.03 9.48
CA LEU A 170 2.05 2.73 8.23
C LEU A 170 3.04 3.88 8.48
N SER A 171 4.28 3.69 8.04
CA SER A 171 5.38 4.62 8.30
C SER A 171 5.64 5.54 7.12
N GLU A 172 5.59 5.01 5.90
CA GLU A 172 5.89 5.78 4.68
C GLU A 172 5.05 5.30 3.49
N VAL A 173 4.65 6.24 2.64
CA VAL A 173 4.05 6.00 1.32
C VAL A 173 4.95 6.64 0.27
N TYR A 174 5.69 5.79 -0.45
CA TYR A 174 6.56 6.18 -1.54
C TYR A 174 5.79 6.16 -2.86
N CYS A 175 5.77 7.30 -3.53
CA CYS A 175 5.06 7.55 -4.77
C CYS A 175 6.00 7.45 -5.96
N ASP A 176 5.86 6.39 -6.76
CA ASP A 176 6.73 6.11 -7.89
C ASP A 176 5.94 6.01 -9.21
N PRO A 177 6.32 6.75 -10.27
CA PRO A 177 5.67 6.65 -11.57
C PRO A 177 5.74 5.25 -12.21
N GLU A 178 6.81 4.50 -11.96
CA GLU A 178 7.03 3.17 -12.55
C GLU A 178 6.37 2.06 -11.72
N LEU A 179 6.46 2.16 -10.38
CA LEU A 179 5.98 1.10 -9.48
C LEU A 179 4.57 1.35 -8.93
N GLY A 180 4.06 2.57 -9.01
CA GLY A 180 2.86 3.01 -8.29
C GLY A 180 3.16 3.39 -6.84
N LEU A 181 2.22 3.11 -5.94
CA LEU A 181 2.42 3.29 -4.51
C LEU A 181 3.19 2.11 -3.90
N VAL A 182 4.14 2.44 -3.04
CA VAL A 182 4.82 1.50 -2.16
C VAL A 182 4.63 1.97 -0.72
N ALA A 183 3.99 1.16 0.12
CA ALA A 183 3.81 1.45 1.52
C ALA A 183 4.86 0.72 2.36
N TYR A 184 5.41 1.40 3.37
CA TYR A 184 6.34 0.81 4.32
C TYR A 184 5.68 0.73 5.68
N PHE A 185 5.70 -0.47 6.26
CA PHE A 185 5.14 -0.72 7.58
C PHE A 185 6.28 -0.94 8.58
N SER A 186 6.23 -0.29 9.74
CA SER A 186 7.26 -0.35 10.79
C SER A 186 7.51 -1.77 11.33
N GLN A 187 6.57 -2.69 11.10
CA GLN A 187 6.65 -4.07 11.53
C GLN A 187 7.91 -4.77 10.99
N THR A 188 8.67 -5.41 11.89
CA THR A 188 9.91 -6.17 11.59
C THR A 188 11.00 -5.41 10.81
N GLY A 189 11.02 -4.07 10.89
CA GLY A 189 12.10 -3.25 10.33
C GLY A 189 11.80 -2.69 8.94
N MET A 190 10.66 -2.01 8.77
CA MET A 190 10.23 -1.34 7.53
C MET A 190 9.95 -2.33 6.39
N LEU A 191 8.87 -3.12 6.53
CA LEU A 191 8.42 -4.04 5.50
C LEU A 191 7.82 -3.27 4.31
N PRO A 192 8.42 -3.35 3.10
CA PRO A 192 7.85 -2.74 1.91
C PRO A 192 6.69 -3.59 1.35
N VAL A 193 5.63 -2.90 0.96
CA VAL A 193 4.41 -3.44 0.35
C VAL A 193 4.17 -2.72 -0.97
N LEU A 194 4.33 -3.45 -2.08
CA LEU A 194 4.02 -2.93 -3.41
C LEU A 194 2.49 -2.93 -3.60
N LEU A 195 1.89 -1.74 -3.63
CA LEU A 195 0.44 -1.59 -3.82
C LEU A 195 0.09 -1.37 -5.29
N GLY A 196 1.00 -0.78 -6.07
CA GLY A 196 0.69 -0.40 -7.45
C GLY A 196 -0.30 0.74 -7.48
N GLN A 197 -1.33 0.62 -8.32
CA GLN A 197 -2.30 1.69 -8.59
C GLN A 197 -3.73 1.18 -8.39
N ASP A 198 -4.65 2.08 -8.03
CA ASP A 198 -6.09 1.85 -7.87
C ASP A 198 -6.49 0.82 -6.78
N ASP A 199 -7.80 0.67 -6.56
CA ASP A 199 -8.45 -0.22 -5.58
C ASP A 199 -7.80 -0.25 -4.19
N LEU A 200 -7.43 0.94 -3.70
CA LEU A 200 -6.74 1.11 -2.43
C LEU A 200 -7.59 0.62 -1.25
N LYS A 201 -8.91 0.75 -1.36
CA LYS A 201 -9.87 0.23 -0.39
C LYS A 201 -9.80 -1.29 -0.22
N ALA A 202 -9.80 -2.05 -1.31
CA ALA A 202 -9.67 -3.52 -1.20
C ALA A 202 -8.28 -3.91 -0.71
N LYS A 203 -7.22 -3.21 -1.17
CA LYS A 203 -5.84 -3.46 -0.75
C LYS A 203 -5.65 -3.19 0.74
N ALA A 204 -6.18 -2.10 1.28
CA ALA A 204 -6.14 -1.79 2.70
C ALA A 204 -6.87 -2.86 3.53
N ARG A 205 -8.05 -3.33 3.07
CA ARG A 205 -8.77 -4.44 3.71
C ARG A 205 -7.95 -5.74 3.72
N ASN A 206 -7.33 -6.09 2.60
CA ASN A 206 -6.53 -7.31 2.51
C ASN A 206 -5.27 -7.23 3.39
N LEU A 207 -4.66 -6.05 3.50
CA LEU A 207 -3.52 -5.83 4.39
C LEU A 207 -3.92 -5.94 5.86
N ASP A 208 -5.05 -5.35 6.26
CA ASP A 208 -5.56 -5.47 7.63
C ASP A 208 -5.77 -6.95 8.02
N LEU A 209 -6.42 -7.73 7.15
CA LEU A 209 -6.58 -9.17 7.33
C LEU A 209 -5.23 -9.87 7.44
N PHE A 210 -4.30 -9.58 6.52
CA PHE A 210 -2.96 -10.18 6.51
C PHE A 210 -2.18 -9.90 7.79
N PHE A 211 -2.15 -8.65 8.26
CA PHE A 211 -1.45 -8.27 9.48
C PHE A 211 -2.13 -8.79 10.75
N SER A 212 -3.46 -8.87 10.78
CA SER A 212 -4.20 -9.43 11.90
C SER A 212 -3.96 -10.93 12.09
N GLU A 213 -3.85 -11.70 10.99
CA GLU A 213 -3.66 -13.15 11.04
C GLU A 213 -2.19 -13.56 11.16
N LEU A 214 -1.30 -12.93 10.39
CA LEU A 214 0.10 -13.34 10.28
C LEU A 214 1.07 -12.45 11.05
N GLY A 215 0.63 -11.30 11.56
CA GLY A 215 1.46 -10.35 12.31
C GLY A 215 2.22 -10.94 13.51
N PRO A 216 1.65 -11.85 14.31
CA PRO A 216 2.37 -12.48 15.44
C PRO A 216 3.19 -13.72 15.04
N SER A 217 3.22 -14.12 13.76
CA SER A 217 3.92 -15.33 13.32
C SER A 217 5.42 -15.10 13.16
N THR A 218 6.21 -16.16 13.41
CA THR A 218 7.67 -16.17 13.15
C THR A 218 8.02 -15.97 11.68
N LEU A 219 7.04 -16.11 10.77
CA LEU A 219 7.21 -15.92 9.33
C LEU A 219 7.49 -14.47 8.97
N MET A 220 6.96 -13.50 9.73
CA MET A 220 7.15 -12.06 9.46
C MET A 220 8.62 -11.66 9.38
N GLY A 221 9.47 -12.20 10.27
CA GLY A 221 10.90 -11.92 10.27
C GLY A 221 11.64 -12.37 9.00
N GLN A 222 11.06 -13.31 8.25
CA GLN A 222 11.62 -13.87 7.00
C GLN A 222 11.10 -13.17 5.75
N ILE A 223 10.13 -12.24 5.87
CA ILE A 223 9.56 -11.54 4.73
C ILE A 223 10.49 -10.39 4.33
N ARG A 224 10.82 -10.33 3.04
CA ARG A 224 11.58 -9.24 2.42
C ARG A 224 10.64 -8.15 1.90
N CYS A 225 9.56 -8.54 1.23
CA CYS A 225 8.54 -7.62 0.75
C CYS A 225 7.21 -8.35 0.51
N LEU A 226 6.14 -7.57 0.50
CA LEU A 226 4.82 -8.00 0.04
C LEU A 226 4.51 -7.35 -1.30
N ASP A 227 3.82 -8.08 -2.16
CA ASP A 227 3.29 -7.56 -3.42
C ASP A 227 1.77 -7.75 -3.41
N ALA A 228 1.06 -6.64 -3.24
CA ALA A 228 -0.39 -6.53 -3.12
C ALA A 228 -1.01 -5.83 -4.34
N ARG A 229 -0.29 -5.82 -5.48
CA ARG A 229 -0.81 -5.27 -6.74
C ARG A 229 -1.98 -6.07 -7.30
N LEU A 230 -2.08 -7.34 -6.92
CA LEU A 230 -3.18 -8.22 -7.32
C LEU A 230 -4.36 -8.06 -6.35
N ALA A 231 -5.56 -7.78 -6.88
CA ALA A 231 -6.72 -7.37 -6.09
C ALA A 231 -7.14 -8.37 -4.99
N SER A 232 -6.92 -9.67 -5.19
CA SER A 232 -7.36 -10.74 -4.28
C SER A 232 -6.22 -11.49 -3.60
N GLN A 233 -4.96 -11.13 -3.85
CA GLN A 233 -3.81 -11.92 -3.41
C GLN A 233 -2.64 -11.04 -2.96
N ILE A 234 -1.96 -11.49 -1.90
CA ILE A 234 -0.71 -10.89 -1.44
C ILE A 234 0.41 -11.91 -1.67
N ILE A 235 1.35 -11.58 -2.55
CA ILE A 235 2.53 -12.41 -2.81
C ILE A 235 3.61 -12.05 -1.80
N VAL A 236 4.10 -13.06 -1.07
CA VAL A 236 5.14 -12.90 -0.06
C VAL A 236 6.50 -13.26 -0.67
N LYS A 237 7.43 -12.30 -0.71
CA LYS A 237 8.82 -12.57 -1.09
C LYS A 237 9.67 -12.76 0.16
N LYS A 238 10.38 -13.89 0.24
CA LYS A 238 11.24 -14.23 1.39
C LYS A 238 12.63 -13.61 1.27
N LYS A 239 13.28 -13.40 2.41
CA LYS A 239 14.73 -13.13 2.50
C LYS A 239 15.47 -14.39 2.04
N SER A 240 16.43 -14.23 1.12
CA SER A 240 17.33 -15.31 0.68
C SER A 240 18.32 -15.67 1.77
#